data_AF-A0A8X7BV10-F1
#
_entry.id   AF-A0A8X7BV10-F1
#
_cell.length_a   1.000
_cell.length_b   1.000
_cell.length_c   1.000
_cell.angle_alpha   90.00
_cell.angle_beta   90.00
_cell.angle_gamma   90.00
#
_symmetry.space_group_name_H-M   'P 1'
#
loop_
_entity.id
_entity.type
_entity.pdbx_description
1 polymer ?
#
loop_
_entity_poly.entity_id
_entity_poly.type
_entity_poly.pdbx_seq_one_letter_code
_entity_poly.pdbx_strand_id
1 'polypeptide(L)'
;MEVLEDHARNCGREPCKVLIRKQKIPLDRNELSESFPKSYLEIADGDLRFFQPQDLMTGKDIVVLGKKIFLYDCDEFTRHYYKTHFGVEDMESIAVAEKPKPIAPRITPLEYDKTRRFVITFYPCDDTVTINEESIPNSGFPGGPFLKRNKLVKPETGVPLNPEIYEAKDFHIGAEIRASGKLFKLVDADRFVLHFMEQHPEIYPENLIEIHRKSTTEELPSSDAELKERKDLLCMMRDDVIKKFGTSPYPLPSCLEPAFDLQYREKMNEEFYCANMPISPELLKKALDLCTSRNNITDMNEVRKLLLPALGHDHNK
;
A
#
# COMPACT_ATOMS: atom_id res chain seq x y z
N MET A 1 21.06 -26.39 -11.50
CA MET A 1 19.80 -25.79 -11.95
C MET A 1 19.86 -24.29 -11.74
N GLU A 2 19.34 -23.52 -12.70
CA GLU A 2 19.18 -22.06 -12.64
C GLU A 2 17.73 -21.77 -13.06
N VAL A 3 17.05 -20.85 -12.38
CA VAL A 3 15.66 -20.51 -12.70
C VAL A 3 15.59 -19.01 -12.92
N LEU A 4 15.09 -18.63 -14.09
CA LEU A 4 14.91 -17.25 -14.50
C LEU A 4 13.43 -16.89 -14.49
N GLU A 5 13.10 -15.67 -14.05
CA GLU A 5 11.76 -15.10 -14.19
C GLU A 5 11.66 -14.33 -15.50
N ASP A 6 10.62 -14.62 -16.28
CA ASP A 6 10.21 -13.79 -17.40
C ASP A 6 9.09 -12.84 -16.96
N HIS A 7 9.34 -11.53 -17.08
CA HIS A 7 8.44 -10.49 -16.61
C HIS A 7 7.69 -9.86 -17.78
N ALA A 8 6.36 -9.90 -17.73
CA ALA A 8 5.54 -9.17 -18.69
C ALA A 8 5.73 -7.63 -18.53
N ARG A 9 5.58 -6.90 -19.64
CA ARG A 9 5.56 -5.43 -19.60
C ARG A 9 4.47 -4.95 -18.63
N ASN A 10 4.80 -3.97 -17.80
CA ASN A 10 3.90 -3.38 -16.80
C ASN A 10 3.36 -4.38 -15.74
N CYS A 11 4.11 -5.43 -15.41
CA CYS A 11 3.69 -6.39 -14.37
C CYS A 11 3.87 -5.89 -12.92
N GLY A 12 4.50 -4.73 -12.72
CA GLY A 12 4.75 -4.14 -11.40
C GLY A 12 5.77 -4.88 -10.54
N ARG A 13 6.38 -5.96 -11.05
CA ARG A 13 7.50 -6.65 -10.40
C ARG A 13 8.81 -5.97 -10.75
N GLU A 14 9.74 -5.95 -9.79
CA GLU A 14 11.08 -5.45 -10.03
C GLU A 14 11.79 -6.30 -11.10
N PRO A 15 12.67 -5.70 -11.93
CA PRO A 15 13.36 -6.38 -13.03
C PRO A 15 14.51 -7.29 -12.53
N CYS A 16 14.23 -8.16 -11.56
CA CYS A 16 15.14 -9.23 -11.18
C CYS A 16 14.86 -10.46 -12.05
N LYS A 17 15.78 -10.76 -12.97
CA LYS A 17 15.65 -11.90 -13.89
C LYS A 17 15.96 -13.25 -13.26
N VAL A 18 16.71 -13.28 -12.16
CA VAL A 18 17.19 -14.54 -11.56
C VAL A 18 16.33 -14.87 -10.34
N LEU A 19 15.47 -15.88 -10.47
CA LEU A 19 14.72 -16.42 -9.33
C LEU A 19 15.63 -17.29 -8.45
N ILE A 20 16.44 -18.14 -9.08
CA ILE A 20 17.35 -19.05 -8.41
C ILE A 20 18.67 -19.04 -9.17
N ARG A 21 19.75 -18.68 -8.47
CA ARG A 21 21.12 -18.72 -9.01
C ARG A 21 21.53 -20.16 -9.33
N LYS A 22 22.44 -20.31 -10.29
CA LYS A 22 22.99 -21.62 -10.69
C LYS A 22 23.59 -22.37 -9.50
N GLN A 23 22.88 -23.39 -9.03
CA GLN A 23 23.30 -24.25 -7.93
C GLN A 23 22.75 -25.67 -8.06
N LYS A 24 23.29 -26.62 -7.29
CA LYS A 24 22.68 -27.95 -7.14
C LYS A 24 21.46 -27.83 -6.24
N ILE A 25 20.32 -28.37 -6.66
CA ILE A 25 19.07 -28.31 -5.91
C ILE A 25 18.70 -29.73 -5.48
N PRO A 26 18.46 -29.98 -4.18
CA PRO A 26 18.01 -31.27 -3.70
C PRO A 26 16.56 -31.52 -4.11
N LEU A 27 16.24 -32.76 -4.46
CA LEU A 27 14.89 -33.23 -4.80
C LEU A 27 13.98 -33.24 -3.56
N ASP A 28 14.50 -33.78 -2.46
CA ASP A 28 13.72 -34.09 -1.25
C ASP A 28 14.30 -33.39 -0.02
N ARG A 29 14.19 -32.06 0.05
CA ARG A 29 14.69 -31.33 1.24
C ARG A 29 13.88 -31.65 2.51
N ASN A 30 12.65 -32.13 2.35
CA ASN A 30 11.70 -32.35 3.45
C ASN A 30 11.47 -33.82 3.82
N GLU A 31 11.90 -34.78 2.97
CA GLU A 31 11.80 -36.22 3.25
C GLU A 31 13.16 -36.76 3.70
N LEU A 32 13.62 -36.30 4.86
CA LEU A 32 14.76 -36.93 5.52
C LEU A 32 14.32 -38.26 6.14
N SER A 33 15.13 -39.31 5.96
CA SER A 33 14.95 -40.61 6.62
C SER A 33 14.71 -40.45 8.13
N GLU A 34 13.80 -41.23 8.72
CA GLU A 34 13.51 -41.24 10.17
C GLU A 34 14.76 -41.52 11.03
N SER A 35 15.79 -42.15 10.45
CA SER A 35 17.07 -42.38 11.09
C SER A 35 17.96 -41.13 11.24
N PHE A 36 17.57 -39.99 10.65
CA PHE A 36 18.39 -38.77 10.63
C PHE A 36 18.08 -37.86 11.84
N PRO A 37 19.06 -37.58 12.72
CA PRO A 37 18.83 -36.74 13.89
C PRO A 37 18.64 -35.27 13.48
N LYS A 38 17.42 -34.75 13.69
CA LYS A 38 17.01 -33.36 13.38
C LYS A 38 17.78 -32.25 14.15
N SER A 39 18.74 -32.61 14.99
CA SER A 39 19.43 -31.69 15.91
C SER A 39 20.74 -31.09 15.39
N TYR A 40 21.30 -31.57 14.28
CA TYR A 40 22.50 -30.98 13.66
C TYR A 40 22.12 -30.05 12.50
N LEU A 41 22.65 -28.83 12.51
CA LEU A 41 22.30 -27.73 11.60
C LEU A 41 22.86 -27.86 10.17
N GLU A 42 23.50 -28.97 9.81
CA GLU A 42 24.07 -29.16 8.48
C GLU A 42 23.76 -30.56 7.96
N ILE A 43 22.88 -30.63 6.96
CA ILE A 43 22.70 -31.85 6.16
C ILE A 43 23.97 -31.98 5.33
N ALA A 44 24.74 -33.05 5.53
CA ALA A 44 25.92 -33.31 4.72
C ALA A 44 25.49 -33.52 3.25
N ASP A 45 26.20 -32.90 2.30
CA ASP A 45 25.92 -32.98 0.85
C ASP A 45 25.87 -34.42 0.29
N GLY A 46 26.37 -35.41 1.04
CA GLY A 46 26.39 -36.82 0.66
C GLY A 46 25.05 -37.55 0.76
N ASP A 47 24.12 -37.06 1.58
CA ASP A 47 22.83 -37.74 1.84
C ASP A 47 21.67 -37.16 1.03
N LEU A 48 21.90 -36.09 0.26
CA LEU A 48 20.89 -35.41 -0.53
C LEU A 48 20.86 -35.94 -1.97
N ARG A 49 19.69 -36.40 -2.42
CA ARG A 49 19.45 -36.67 -3.83
C ARG A 49 19.23 -35.34 -4.56
N PHE A 50 19.99 -35.11 -5.63
CA PHE A 50 19.87 -33.92 -6.47
C PHE A 50 19.09 -34.21 -7.75
N PHE A 51 18.39 -33.20 -8.28
CA PHE A 51 17.67 -33.30 -9.56
C PHE A 51 18.55 -33.84 -10.68
N GLN A 52 18.06 -34.88 -11.36
CA GLN A 52 18.64 -35.41 -12.58
C GLN A 52 17.78 -35.04 -13.79
N PRO A 53 18.30 -35.16 -15.04
CA PRO A 53 17.49 -34.95 -16.23
C PRO A 53 16.20 -35.79 -16.23
N GLN A 54 16.21 -37.04 -15.75
CA GLN A 54 14.99 -37.86 -15.74
C GLN A 54 13.85 -37.28 -14.88
N ASP A 55 14.17 -36.42 -13.93
CA ASP A 55 13.21 -35.76 -13.04
C ASP A 55 12.59 -34.51 -13.69
N LEU A 56 13.17 -34.01 -14.81
CA LEU A 56 12.79 -32.76 -15.49
C LEU A 56 12.09 -33.04 -16.84
N MET A 57 10.91 -33.65 -16.78
CA MET A 57 10.09 -33.96 -17.96
C MET A 57 8.90 -33.00 -18.08
N THR A 58 8.52 -32.66 -19.31
CA THR A 58 7.30 -31.88 -19.58
C THR A 58 6.06 -32.64 -19.05
N GLY A 59 5.13 -31.91 -18.44
CA GLY A 59 3.94 -32.45 -17.77
C GLY A 59 4.13 -32.85 -16.31
N LYS A 60 5.35 -32.77 -15.77
CA LYS A 60 5.61 -33.00 -14.35
C LYS A 60 5.62 -31.71 -13.55
N ASP A 61 5.15 -31.82 -12.32
CA ASP A 61 5.34 -30.82 -11.29
C ASP A 61 6.65 -31.09 -10.54
N ILE A 62 7.50 -30.08 -10.43
CA ILE A 62 8.71 -30.12 -9.61
C ILE A 62 8.56 -29.18 -8.42
N VAL A 63 9.09 -29.59 -7.27
CA VAL A 63 9.11 -28.72 -6.08
C VAL A 63 10.52 -28.19 -5.90
N VAL A 64 10.68 -26.88 -6.03
CA VAL A 64 11.97 -26.20 -5.89
C VAL A 64 11.88 -25.19 -4.76
N LEU A 65 12.66 -25.41 -3.69
CA LEU A 65 12.68 -24.55 -2.50
C LEU A 65 11.27 -24.31 -1.89
N GLY A 66 10.43 -25.34 -1.89
CA GLY A 66 9.05 -25.28 -1.39
C GLY A 66 8.04 -24.66 -2.36
N LYS A 67 8.46 -24.24 -3.56
CA LYS A 67 7.57 -23.75 -4.62
C LYS A 67 7.31 -24.86 -5.65
N LYS A 68 6.04 -25.13 -5.92
CA LYS A 68 5.61 -26.06 -6.97
C LYS A 68 5.68 -25.35 -8.33
N ILE A 69 6.47 -25.88 -9.25
CA ILE A 69 6.69 -25.37 -10.61
C ILE A 69 6.23 -26.46 -11.58
N PHE A 70 5.31 -26.10 -12.48
CA PHE A 70 4.82 -27.00 -13.53
C PHE A 70 5.66 -26.81 -14.80
N LEU A 71 6.27 -27.89 -15.27
CA LEU A 71 7.02 -27.90 -16.53
C LEU A 71 6.05 -28.13 -17.68
N TYR A 72 5.73 -27.09 -18.44
CA TYR A 72 4.70 -27.15 -19.48
C TYR A 72 5.25 -27.21 -20.91
N ASP A 73 6.48 -26.75 -21.14
CA ASP A 73 7.12 -26.77 -22.45
C ASP A 73 8.64 -26.85 -22.29
N CYS A 74 9.33 -27.27 -23.35
CA CYS A 74 10.78 -27.29 -23.47
C CYS A 74 11.21 -26.86 -24.88
N ASP A 75 12.47 -26.52 -25.07
CA ASP A 75 13.00 -26.18 -26.38
C ASP A 75 13.26 -27.42 -27.25
N GLU A 76 13.41 -27.22 -28.56
CA GLU A 76 13.58 -28.30 -29.53
C GLU A 76 14.85 -29.13 -29.28
N PHE A 77 15.94 -28.48 -28.88
CA PHE A 77 17.19 -29.16 -28.53
C PHE A 77 16.98 -30.11 -27.35
N THR A 78 16.30 -29.66 -26.30
CA THR A 78 16.00 -30.50 -25.14
C THR A 78 15.13 -31.69 -25.52
N ARG A 79 14.08 -31.50 -26.34
CA ARG A 79 13.27 -32.63 -26.86
C ARG A 79 14.13 -33.66 -27.57
N HIS A 80 15.02 -33.23 -28.46
CA HIS A 80 15.92 -34.12 -29.18
C HIS A 80 16.88 -34.87 -28.23
N TYR A 81 17.43 -34.17 -27.22
CA TYR A 81 18.29 -34.77 -26.21
C TYR A 81 17.59 -35.92 -25.47
N TYR A 82 16.34 -35.72 -25.02
CA TYR A 82 15.59 -36.77 -24.33
C TYR A 82 15.20 -37.93 -25.25
N LYS A 83 14.88 -37.65 -26.51
CA LYS A 83 14.61 -38.69 -27.52
C LYS A 83 15.83 -39.58 -27.73
N THR A 84 17.02 -38.99 -27.92
CA THR A 84 18.24 -39.74 -28.22
C THR A 84 18.84 -40.46 -27.00
N HIS A 85 18.83 -39.83 -25.82
CA HIS A 85 19.49 -40.39 -24.63
C HIS A 85 18.58 -41.24 -23.73
N PHE A 86 17.27 -40.97 -23.73
CA PHE A 86 16.31 -41.65 -22.86
C PHE A 86 15.18 -42.37 -23.61
N GLY A 87 15.13 -42.25 -24.94
CA GLY A 87 14.08 -42.89 -25.76
C GLY A 87 12.69 -42.32 -25.52
N VAL A 88 12.59 -41.11 -24.95
CA VAL A 88 11.31 -40.47 -24.64
C VAL A 88 10.84 -39.71 -25.88
N GLU A 89 9.83 -40.24 -26.57
CA GLU A 89 9.25 -39.61 -27.76
C GLU A 89 8.11 -38.63 -27.42
N ASP A 90 7.42 -38.84 -26.30
CA ASP A 90 6.20 -38.11 -25.92
C ASP A 90 6.49 -36.95 -24.96
N MET A 91 7.20 -35.92 -25.44
CA MET A 91 7.46 -34.69 -24.67
C MET A 91 6.79 -33.48 -25.31
N GLU A 92 5.46 -33.55 -25.43
CA GLU A 92 4.63 -32.50 -26.04
C GLU A 92 4.40 -31.32 -25.10
N SER A 93 4.21 -30.13 -25.68
CA SER A 93 3.91 -28.91 -24.92
C SER A 93 2.46 -28.90 -24.43
N ILE A 94 2.25 -28.50 -23.18
CA ILE A 94 0.94 -28.48 -22.54
C ILE A 94 0.43 -27.05 -22.51
N ALA A 95 -0.76 -26.83 -23.04
CA ALA A 95 -1.42 -25.52 -23.00
C ALA A 95 -1.78 -25.16 -21.56
N VAL A 96 -1.02 -24.23 -20.97
CA VAL A 96 -1.33 -23.65 -19.65
C VAL A 96 -2.33 -22.52 -19.86
N ALA A 97 -3.47 -22.57 -19.16
CA ALA A 97 -4.42 -21.48 -19.16
C ALA A 97 -3.75 -20.20 -18.62
N GLU A 98 -3.61 -19.17 -19.46
CA GLU A 98 -3.14 -17.87 -19.01
C GLU A 98 -4.12 -17.33 -17.98
N LYS A 99 -3.61 -16.91 -16.81
CA LYS A 99 -4.45 -16.17 -15.86
C LYS A 99 -4.95 -14.91 -16.58
N PRO A 100 -6.27 -14.60 -16.53
CA PRO A 100 -6.78 -13.41 -17.17
C PRO A 100 -6.05 -12.20 -16.60
N LYS A 101 -5.32 -11.48 -17.45
CA LYS A 101 -4.70 -10.22 -17.04
C LYS A 101 -5.83 -9.29 -16.63
N PRO A 102 -5.80 -8.70 -15.42
CA PRO A 102 -6.82 -7.75 -15.03
C PRO A 102 -6.84 -6.64 -16.09
N ILE A 103 -8.00 -6.45 -16.72
CA ILE A 103 -8.19 -5.40 -17.72
C ILE A 103 -8.15 -4.09 -16.94
N ALA A 104 -7.03 -3.38 -17.03
CA ALA A 104 -6.94 -2.05 -16.45
C ALA A 104 -7.94 -1.14 -17.20
N PRO A 105 -8.84 -0.43 -16.50
CA PRO A 105 -9.70 0.56 -17.16
C PRO A 105 -8.82 1.57 -17.89
N ARG A 106 -9.13 1.84 -19.16
CA ARG A 106 -8.43 2.83 -19.99
C ARG A 106 -8.85 4.23 -19.53
N ILE A 107 -8.30 4.67 -18.43
CA ILE A 107 -8.49 6.03 -17.90
C ILE A 107 -7.66 6.98 -18.76
N THR A 108 -8.23 8.10 -19.18
CA THR A 108 -7.52 9.07 -20.03
C THR A 108 -6.38 9.74 -19.24
N PRO A 109 -5.26 10.12 -19.89
CA PRO A 109 -4.09 10.69 -19.21
C PRO A 109 -4.41 11.91 -18.32
N LEU A 110 -5.43 12.69 -18.67
CA LEU A 110 -5.86 13.89 -17.93
C LEU A 110 -6.63 13.57 -16.65
N GLU A 111 -7.26 12.41 -16.56
CA GLU A 111 -8.08 12.04 -15.40
C GLU A 111 -7.23 11.43 -14.29
N TYR A 112 -6.17 10.69 -14.64
CA TYR A 112 -5.15 10.24 -13.70
C TYR A 112 -4.26 11.38 -13.18
N ASP A 113 -4.05 12.43 -13.99
CA ASP A 113 -3.30 13.62 -13.54
C ASP A 113 -3.99 14.32 -12.35
N LYS A 114 -5.30 14.14 -12.15
CA LYS A 114 -6.06 14.75 -11.03
C LYS A 114 -5.77 14.12 -9.67
N THR A 115 -5.31 12.87 -9.63
CA THR A 115 -5.02 12.17 -8.36
C THR A 115 -3.57 12.34 -7.92
N ARG A 116 -2.71 12.88 -8.78
CA ARG A 116 -1.29 13.14 -8.49
C ARG A 116 -1.18 14.34 -7.55
N ARG A 117 -0.44 14.17 -6.46
CA ARG A 117 -0.15 15.25 -5.50
C ARG A 117 1.29 15.72 -5.67
N PHE A 118 1.46 17.03 -5.58
CA PHE A 118 2.74 17.69 -5.73
C PHE A 118 3.03 18.56 -4.53
N VAL A 119 4.27 18.54 -4.06
CA VAL A 119 4.80 19.43 -3.04
C VAL A 119 5.62 20.51 -3.74
N ILE A 120 5.20 21.76 -3.57
CA ILE A 120 5.90 22.93 -4.08
C ILE A 120 6.68 23.54 -2.93
N THR A 121 8.00 23.67 -3.08
CA THR A 121 8.86 24.32 -2.10
C THR A 121 9.43 25.59 -2.71
N PHE A 122 9.02 26.73 -2.17
CA PHE A 122 9.57 28.05 -2.49
C PHE A 122 10.70 28.40 -1.52
N TYR A 123 11.77 29.01 -2.05
CA TYR A 123 12.93 29.44 -1.28
C TYR A 123 12.99 30.98 -1.25
N PRO A 124 12.58 31.63 -0.13
CA PRO A 124 12.55 33.08 -0.04
C PRO A 124 13.91 33.78 -0.16
N CYS A 125 15.01 33.04 -0.02
CA CYS A 125 16.36 33.61 -0.10
C CYS A 125 16.82 33.95 -1.53
N ASP A 126 16.27 33.29 -2.54
CA ASP A 126 16.69 33.43 -3.94
C ASP A 126 15.56 33.39 -4.98
N ASP A 127 14.30 33.39 -4.52
CA ASP A 127 13.08 33.32 -5.32
C ASP A 127 13.03 32.09 -6.25
N THR A 128 13.63 30.99 -5.82
CA THR A 128 13.60 29.73 -6.57
C THR A 128 12.52 28.78 -6.06
N VAL A 129 12.06 27.91 -6.94
CA VAL A 129 11.02 26.93 -6.67
C VAL A 129 11.49 25.55 -7.06
N THR A 130 11.16 24.56 -6.22
CA THR A 130 11.22 23.13 -6.58
C THR A 130 9.81 22.55 -6.54
N ILE A 131 9.53 21.60 -7.41
CA ILE A 131 8.26 20.86 -7.42
C ILE A 131 8.60 19.37 -7.37
N ASN A 132 8.11 18.69 -6.36
CA ASN A 132 8.29 17.25 -6.18
C ASN A 132 6.93 16.56 -6.25
N GLU A 133 6.87 15.42 -6.92
CA GLU A 133 5.70 14.56 -6.95
C GLU A 133 5.77 13.57 -5.79
N GLU A 134 4.67 13.46 -5.04
CA GLU A 134 4.55 12.48 -3.97
C GLU A 134 4.38 11.08 -4.55
N SER A 135 5.17 10.12 -4.05
CA SER A 135 5.01 8.71 -4.40
C SER A 135 3.81 8.12 -3.68
N ILE A 136 2.70 7.88 -4.39
CA ILE A 136 1.53 7.20 -3.83
C ILE A 136 1.64 5.70 -4.18
N PRO A 137 1.61 4.78 -3.18
CA PRO A 137 1.65 3.34 -3.44
C PRO A 137 0.53 2.91 -4.39
N ASN A 138 0.84 1.99 -5.31
CA ASN A 138 -0.10 1.47 -6.31
C ASN A 138 -0.67 2.50 -7.31
N SER A 139 -0.18 3.73 -7.33
CA SER A 139 -0.63 4.76 -8.28
C SER A 139 -0.08 4.58 -9.71
N GLY A 140 1.00 3.80 -9.86
CA GLY A 140 1.72 3.67 -11.12
C GLY A 140 2.69 4.84 -11.42
N PHE A 141 2.81 5.82 -10.52
CA PHE A 141 3.76 6.92 -10.64
C PHE A 141 4.93 6.72 -9.66
N PRO A 142 6.19 6.77 -10.14
CA PRO A 142 7.36 6.59 -9.27
C PRO A 142 7.57 7.74 -8.28
N GLY A 143 6.87 8.88 -8.44
CA GLY A 143 7.13 10.11 -7.69
C GLY A 143 8.49 10.73 -8.04
N GLY A 144 8.92 11.71 -7.23
CA GLY A 144 10.24 12.33 -7.34
C GLY A 144 10.24 13.75 -7.92
N PRO A 145 11.41 14.30 -8.30
CA PRO A 145 11.51 15.70 -8.70
C PRO A 145 10.83 15.95 -10.04
N PHE A 146 9.72 16.70 -10.01
CA PHE A 146 8.99 17.15 -11.20
C PHE A 146 9.67 18.37 -11.84
N LEU A 147 10.07 19.34 -11.01
CA LEU A 147 10.84 20.50 -11.40
C LEU A 147 12.00 20.70 -10.43
N LYS A 148 13.23 20.67 -10.96
CA LYS A 148 14.44 21.01 -10.20
C LYS A 148 14.47 22.51 -9.89
N ARG A 149 15.19 22.87 -8.82
CA ARG A 149 15.29 24.23 -8.29
C ARG A 149 15.58 25.24 -9.41
N ASN A 150 14.60 26.09 -9.70
CA ASN A 150 14.72 27.12 -10.73
C ASN A 150 13.77 28.29 -10.43
N LYS A 151 14.05 29.46 -11.00
CA LYS A 151 13.12 30.59 -10.95
C LYS A 151 11.95 30.34 -11.92
N LEU A 152 10.73 30.59 -11.45
CA LEU A 152 9.52 30.45 -12.27
C LEU A 152 9.11 31.79 -12.87
N VAL A 153 8.82 31.79 -14.16
CA VAL A 153 8.35 32.98 -14.90
C VAL A 153 6.83 32.96 -15.00
N LYS A 154 6.19 34.10 -14.73
CA LYS A 154 4.74 34.27 -14.84
C LYS A 154 4.29 34.25 -16.30
N PRO A 155 3.13 33.65 -16.61
CA PRO A 155 2.63 33.58 -17.98
C PRO A 155 1.97 34.88 -18.46
N GLU A 156 1.48 35.73 -17.55
CA GLU A 156 0.56 36.85 -17.86
C GLU A 156 1.26 38.21 -18.08
N THR A 157 2.58 38.28 -17.91
CA THR A 157 3.39 39.50 -17.99
C THR A 157 4.74 39.14 -18.59
N GLY A 158 4.90 39.01 -19.91
CA GLY A 158 4.79 40.09 -20.89
C GLY A 158 6.20 40.38 -21.42
N VAL A 159 6.34 40.60 -22.73
CA VAL A 159 7.55 41.10 -23.42
C VAL A 159 8.83 40.25 -23.24
N PRO A 160 9.51 39.80 -24.33
CA PRO A 160 10.74 39.00 -24.24
C PRO A 160 11.90 39.65 -23.44
N LEU A 161 11.80 40.93 -23.11
CA LEU A 161 12.88 41.74 -22.57
C LEU A 161 12.93 41.79 -21.03
N ASN A 162 11.83 41.52 -20.31
CA ASN A 162 11.85 41.54 -18.83
C ASN A 162 10.76 40.63 -18.23
N PRO A 163 11.03 39.31 -18.10
CA PRO A 163 10.05 38.36 -17.58
C PRO A 163 9.79 38.58 -16.08
N GLU A 164 8.53 38.69 -15.68
CA GLU A 164 8.15 38.72 -14.26
C GLU A 164 8.30 37.33 -13.63
N ILE A 165 8.93 37.29 -12.46
CA ILE A 165 9.20 36.06 -11.72
C ILE A 165 8.15 35.90 -10.62
N TYR A 166 7.78 34.65 -10.30
CA TYR A 166 6.96 34.37 -9.12
C TYR A 166 7.70 34.77 -7.84
N GLU A 167 7.04 35.57 -7.01
CA GLU A 167 7.53 36.05 -5.72
C GLU A 167 6.73 35.42 -4.58
N ALA A 168 7.19 35.59 -3.34
CA ALA A 168 6.54 35.05 -2.14
C ALA A 168 5.02 35.37 -2.08
N LYS A 169 4.63 36.59 -2.47
CA LYS A 169 3.24 37.06 -2.47
C LYS A 169 2.30 36.25 -3.38
N ASP A 170 2.84 35.59 -4.41
CA ASP A 170 2.05 34.79 -5.35
C ASP A 170 1.74 33.38 -4.80
N PHE A 171 2.44 32.95 -3.73
CA PHE A 171 2.24 31.65 -3.10
C PHE A 171 1.32 31.78 -1.90
N HIS A 172 0.03 31.52 -2.08
CA HIS A 172 -0.96 31.38 -1.00
C HIS A 172 -1.96 30.27 -1.35
N ILE A 173 -2.65 29.69 -0.36
CA ILE A 173 -3.69 28.68 -0.62
C ILE A 173 -4.76 29.27 -1.55
N GLY A 174 -5.17 28.48 -2.53
CA GLY A 174 -6.07 28.86 -3.60
C GLY A 174 -5.40 29.47 -4.83
N ALA A 175 -4.12 29.89 -4.74
CA ALA A 175 -3.39 30.44 -5.88
C ALA A 175 -3.12 29.38 -6.94
N GLU A 176 -3.02 29.82 -8.19
CA GLU A 176 -2.70 28.98 -9.34
C GLU A 176 -1.31 29.34 -9.89
N ILE A 177 -0.39 28.38 -9.87
CA ILE A 177 1.00 28.53 -10.29
C ILE A 177 1.22 27.75 -11.58
N ARG A 178 1.82 28.39 -12.59
CA ARG A 178 2.14 27.74 -13.86
C ARG A 178 3.62 27.36 -13.91
N ALA A 179 3.89 26.07 -14.07
CA ALA A 179 5.25 25.54 -14.14
C ALA A 179 5.35 24.42 -15.19
N SER A 180 6.39 24.41 -16.01
CA SER A 180 6.62 23.41 -17.07
C SER A 180 5.40 23.16 -17.98
N GLY A 181 4.61 24.20 -18.27
CA GLY A 181 3.39 24.11 -19.09
C GLY A 181 2.16 23.53 -18.38
N LYS A 182 2.26 23.17 -17.09
CA LYS A 182 1.17 22.67 -16.24
C LYS A 182 0.72 23.76 -15.26
N LEU A 183 -0.56 23.70 -14.87
CA LEU A 183 -1.18 24.59 -13.90
C LEU A 183 -1.36 23.83 -12.58
N PHE A 184 -0.86 24.40 -11.49
CA PHE A 184 -0.91 23.83 -10.16
C PHE A 184 -1.77 24.73 -9.27
N LYS A 185 -2.80 24.17 -8.65
CA LYS A 185 -3.59 24.86 -7.64
C LYS A 185 -3.03 24.53 -6.26
N LEU A 186 -2.66 25.53 -5.48
CA LEU A 186 -2.23 25.35 -4.11
C LEU A 186 -3.45 25.04 -3.24
N VAL A 187 -3.56 23.79 -2.79
CA VAL A 187 -4.71 23.33 -1.98
C VAL A 187 -4.44 23.51 -0.49
N ASP A 188 -3.19 23.28 -0.07
CA ASP A 188 -2.79 23.27 1.33
C ASP A 188 -1.36 23.81 1.48
N ALA A 189 -0.98 24.17 2.71
CA ALA A 189 0.33 24.66 3.07
C ALA A 189 0.79 24.05 4.40
N ASP A 190 2.10 23.82 4.54
CA ASP A 190 2.66 23.33 5.79
C ASP A 190 2.43 24.34 6.93
N ARG A 191 2.28 23.84 8.16
CA ARG A 191 2.02 24.65 9.34
C ARG A 191 3.08 25.73 9.55
N PHE A 192 4.34 25.42 9.20
CA PHE A 192 5.42 26.40 9.24
C PHE A 192 5.18 27.56 8.27
N VAL A 193 4.72 27.26 7.05
CA VAL A 193 4.38 28.26 6.02
C VAL A 193 3.21 29.12 6.47
N LEU A 194 2.17 28.51 7.06
CA LEU A 194 1.03 29.24 7.61
C LEU A 194 1.47 30.22 8.71
N HIS A 195 2.33 29.78 9.64
CA HIS A 195 2.86 30.66 10.68
C HIS A 195 3.69 31.82 10.11
N PHE A 196 4.50 31.54 9.08
CA PHE A 196 5.26 32.55 8.36
C PHE A 196 4.34 33.59 7.69
N MET A 197 3.26 33.14 7.05
CA MET A 197 2.26 34.04 6.44
C MET A 197 1.60 34.95 7.48
N GLU A 198 1.27 34.42 8.66
CA GLU A 198 0.68 35.21 9.76
C GLU A 198 1.64 36.25 10.33
N GLN A 199 2.96 36.01 10.28
CA GLN A 199 3.98 36.94 10.76
C GLN A 199 4.33 38.05 9.77
N HIS A 200 3.98 37.87 8.49
CA HIS A 200 4.33 38.76 7.39
C HIS A 200 3.08 39.35 6.70
N PRO A 201 2.24 40.13 7.42
CA PRO A 201 1.02 40.72 6.86
C PRO A 201 1.29 41.75 5.74
N GLU A 202 2.52 42.25 5.63
CA GLU A 202 2.97 43.13 4.55
C GLU A 202 3.05 42.42 3.20
N ILE A 203 3.29 41.10 3.20
CA ILE A 203 3.31 40.25 2.00
C ILE A 203 1.94 39.59 1.80
N TYR A 204 1.31 39.13 2.89
CA TYR A 204 0.07 38.36 2.87
C TYR A 204 -1.05 39.11 3.60
N PRO A 205 -1.98 39.77 2.88
CA PRO A 205 -3.08 40.49 3.53
C PRO A 205 -4.04 39.55 4.28
N GLU A 206 -4.67 40.06 5.34
CA GLU A 206 -5.50 39.28 6.28
C GLU A 206 -6.65 38.51 5.61
N ASN A 207 -7.16 39.01 4.49
CA ASN A 207 -8.21 38.32 3.72
C ASN A 207 -7.73 36.97 3.16
N LEU A 208 -6.45 36.83 2.81
CA LEU A 208 -5.87 35.54 2.39
C LEU A 208 -5.69 34.62 3.59
N ILE A 209 -5.25 35.16 4.72
CA ILE A 209 -5.06 34.42 5.98
C ILE A 209 -6.41 33.86 6.49
N GLU A 210 -7.50 34.61 6.34
CA GLU A 210 -8.85 34.13 6.67
C GLU A 210 -9.29 32.93 5.82
N ILE A 211 -8.92 32.89 4.53
CA ILE A 211 -9.19 31.74 3.65
C ILE A 211 -8.45 30.51 4.16
N HIS A 212 -7.22 30.68 4.66
CA HIS A 212 -6.44 29.61 5.28
C HIS A 212 -7.12 29.10 6.56
N ARG A 213 -7.53 30.00 7.45
CA ARG A 213 -8.29 29.63 8.66
C ARG A 213 -9.57 28.87 8.32
N LYS A 214 -10.33 29.31 7.31
CA LYS A 214 -11.57 28.65 6.88
C LYS A 214 -11.31 27.27 6.26
N SER A 215 -10.30 27.12 5.38
CA SER A 215 -9.96 25.83 4.78
C SER A 215 -9.43 24.80 5.80
N THR A 216 -8.61 25.23 6.77
CA THR A 216 -8.22 24.37 7.91
C THR A 216 -9.41 23.97 8.79
N THR A 217 -10.43 24.82 8.90
CA THR A 217 -11.64 24.54 9.68
C THR A 217 -12.66 23.69 8.90
N GLU A 218 -12.68 23.79 7.57
CA GLU A 218 -13.59 23.01 6.70
C GLU A 218 -13.09 21.57 6.44
N GLU A 219 -11.80 21.27 6.56
CA GLU A 219 -11.28 19.88 6.53
C GLU A 219 -11.31 19.15 7.89
N LEU A 220 -11.78 19.81 8.95
CA LEU A 220 -12.16 19.17 10.21
C LEU A 220 -13.48 19.76 10.74
N PRO A 221 -14.65 19.31 10.24
CA PRO A 221 -15.87 19.47 11.00
C PRO A 221 -15.85 18.40 12.11
N SER A 222 -15.15 18.70 13.19
CA SER A 222 -15.64 18.32 14.51
C SER A 222 -15.88 19.63 15.22
N SER A 223 -17.14 20.00 15.41
CA SER A 223 -17.40 20.96 16.48
C SER A 223 -16.73 20.42 17.74
N ASP A 224 -16.12 21.26 18.57
CA ASP A 224 -15.53 20.81 19.84
C ASP A 224 -16.52 19.95 20.65
N ALA A 225 -17.82 20.13 20.42
CA ALA A 225 -18.89 19.30 20.95
C ALA A 225 -18.96 17.88 20.35
N GLU A 226 -18.83 17.71 19.03
CA GLU A 226 -18.80 16.38 18.37
C GLU A 226 -17.53 15.60 18.72
N LEU A 227 -16.38 16.27 18.81
CA LEU A 227 -15.14 15.62 19.26
C LEU A 227 -15.24 15.19 20.72
N LYS A 228 -15.88 16.01 21.56
CA LYS A 228 -16.17 15.70 22.95
C LYS A 228 -17.16 14.54 23.06
N GLU A 229 -18.23 14.54 22.28
CA GLU A 229 -19.23 13.47 22.24
C GLU A 229 -18.62 12.13 21.79
N ARG A 230 -17.74 12.16 20.77
CA ARG A 230 -16.97 10.97 20.35
C ARG A 230 -16.05 10.44 21.45
N LYS A 231 -15.35 11.32 22.16
CA LYS A 231 -14.48 10.95 23.29
C LYS A 231 -15.29 10.40 24.46
N ASP A 232 -16.41 11.01 24.78
CA ASP A 232 -17.31 10.58 25.85
C ASP A 232 -17.90 9.19 25.53
N LEU A 233 -18.33 8.98 24.28
CA LEU A 233 -18.83 7.67 23.82
C LEU A 233 -17.74 6.59 23.89
N LEU A 234 -16.51 6.91 23.49
CA LEU A 234 -15.37 6.00 23.59
C LEU A 234 -15.11 5.57 25.04
N CYS A 235 -15.16 6.52 25.98
CA CYS A 235 -15.02 6.23 27.42
C CYS A 235 -16.15 5.30 27.90
N MET A 236 -17.40 5.58 27.55
CA MET A 236 -18.54 4.74 27.92
C MET A 236 -18.41 3.30 27.38
N MET A 237 -17.91 3.14 26.15
CA MET A 237 -17.69 1.84 25.55
C MET A 237 -16.55 1.08 26.22
N ARG A 238 -15.44 1.77 26.56
CA ARG A 238 -14.33 1.17 27.32
C ARG A 238 -14.78 0.70 28.69
N ASP A 239 -15.56 1.52 29.39
CA ASP A 239 -16.08 1.18 30.72
C ASP A 239 -17.00 -0.05 30.66
N ASP A 240 -17.83 -0.18 29.62
CA ASP A 240 -18.70 -1.33 29.44
C ASP A 240 -17.92 -2.63 29.15
N VAL A 241 -16.85 -2.54 28.35
CA VAL A 241 -15.92 -3.65 28.09
C VAL A 241 -15.21 -4.05 29.39
N ILE A 242 -14.69 -3.08 30.14
CA ILE A 242 -14.00 -3.31 31.42
C ILE A 242 -14.94 -3.95 32.45
N LYS A 243 -16.19 -3.50 32.52
CA LYS A 243 -17.19 -4.05 33.44
C LYS A 243 -17.53 -5.51 33.14
N LYS A 244 -17.58 -5.90 31.86
CA LYS A 244 -17.96 -7.26 31.44
C LYS A 244 -16.79 -8.23 31.43
N PHE A 245 -15.58 -7.80 31.06
CA PHE A 245 -14.44 -8.68 30.77
C PHE A 245 -13.10 -8.24 31.38
N GLY A 246 -13.06 -7.14 32.13
CA GLY A 246 -11.85 -6.61 32.76
C GLY A 246 -10.94 -5.82 31.79
N THR A 247 -9.68 -5.63 32.17
CA THR A 247 -8.73 -4.77 31.44
C THR A 247 -7.99 -5.46 30.30
N SER A 248 -8.30 -6.72 30.00
CA SER A 248 -7.68 -7.46 28.89
C SER A 248 -8.26 -7.01 27.55
N PRO A 249 -7.44 -6.85 26.50
CA PRO A 249 -7.96 -6.57 25.16
C PRO A 249 -8.85 -7.72 24.68
N TYR A 250 -9.93 -7.37 24.00
CA TYR A 250 -10.88 -8.33 23.40
C TYR A 250 -10.50 -8.56 21.93
N PRO A 251 -10.52 -9.81 21.41
CA PRO A 251 -10.99 -11.03 22.05
C PRO A 251 -10.01 -11.55 23.11
N LEU A 252 -10.54 -12.10 24.21
CA LEU A 252 -9.74 -12.58 25.33
C LEU A 252 -8.77 -13.69 24.85
N PRO A 253 -7.57 -13.81 25.43
CA PRO A 253 -6.60 -14.87 25.07
C PRO A 253 -7.16 -16.29 25.20
N SER A 254 -8.10 -16.52 26.12
CA SER A 254 -8.82 -17.79 26.27
C SER A 254 -9.76 -18.12 25.10
N CYS A 255 -10.10 -17.12 24.27
CA CYS A 255 -10.89 -17.28 23.04
C CYS A 255 -10.00 -17.58 21.82
N LEU A 256 -8.67 -17.53 21.97
CA LEU A 256 -7.70 -17.74 20.90
C LEU A 256 -7.03 -19.11 21.10
N GLU A 257 -7.59 -20.17 20.52
CA GLU A 257 -6.80 -21.38 20.31
C GLU A 257 -5.71 -21.13 19.24
N PRO A 258 -4.57 -21.84 19.28
CA PRO A 258 -3.48 -21.63 18.32
C PRO A 258 -3.96 -21.91 16.89
N ALA A 259 -4.21 -20.82 16.15
CA ALA A 259 -4.73 -20.86 14.79
C ALA A 259 -3.66 -21.38 13.81
N PHE A 260 -3.90 -22.56 13.22
CA PHE A 260 -3.09 -23.10 12.13
C PHE A 260 -3.66 -22.78 10.73
N ASP A 261 -4.87 -22.21 10.60
CA ASP A 261 -5.51 -21.99 9.29
C ASP A 261 -6.31 -20.68 9.17
N LEU A 262 -6.31 -20.09 7.96
CA LEU A 262 -6.92 -18.80 7.62
C LEU A 262 -8.46 -18.86 7.73
N GLN A 263 -9.05 -20.01 7.37
CA GLN A 263 -10.49 -20.26 7.43
C GLN A 263 -11.02 -20.26 8.87
N TYR A 264 -10.21 -20.71 9.83
CA TYR A 264 -10.56 -20.68 11.26
C TYR A 264 -10.61 -19.24 11.79
N ARG A 265 -9.68 -18.37 11.36
CA ARG A 265 -9.69 -16.94 11.68
C ARG A 265 -10.94 -16.23 11.17
N GLU A 266 -11.38 -16.55 9.95
CA GLU A 266 -12.57 -15.95 9.34
C GLU A 266 -13.85 -16.41 10.05
N LYS A 267 -13.96 -17.71 10.36
CA LYS A 267 -15.08 -18.28 11.13
C LYS A 267 -15.14 -17.74 12.56
N MET A 268 -13.99 -17.60 13.22
CA MET A 268 -13.87 -16.97 14.54
C MET A 268 -14.33 -15.51 14.52
N ASN A 269 -13.98 -14.77 13.47
CA ASN A 269 -14.42 -13.38 13.32
C ASN A 269 -15.95 -13.29 13.15
N GLU A 270 -16.56 -14.22 12.42
CA GLU A 270 -18.02 -14.27 12.27
C GLU A 270 -18.74 -14.68 13.57
N GLU A 271 -18.23 -15.65 14.33
CA GLU A 271 -18.88 -16.14 15.55
C GLU A 271 -18.70 -15.19 16.76
N PHE A 272 -17.52 -14.59 16.95
CA PHE A 272 -17.23 -13.73 18.12
C PHE A 272 -17.65 -12.27 17.96
N TYR A 273 -17.63 -11.70 16.75
CA TYR A 273 -18.02 -10.30 16.53
C TYR A 273 -19.52 -10.12 16.25
N CYS A 274 -20.25 -11.16 15.86
CA CYS A 274 -21.68 -11.05 15.55
C CYS A 274 -22.62 -11.38 16.72
N ALA A 275 -22.22 -12.22 17.68
CA ALA A 275 -23.13 -12.72 18.73
C ALA A 275 -22.87 -12.16 20.14
N ASN A 276 -21.63 -11.81 20.50
CA ASN A 276 -21.23 -11.48 21.88
C ASN A 276 -20.26 -10.29 21.96
N MET A 277 -20.55 -9.19 21.25
CA MET A 277 -19.71 -7.99 21.35
C MET A 277 -19.72 -7.47 22.80
N PRO A 278 -18.55 -7.15 23.40
CA PRO A 278 -18.46 -6.71 24.79
C PRO A 278 -19.00 -5.30 25.03
N ILE A 279 -19.61 -4.69 24.02
CA ILE A 279 -20.20 -3.35 24.03
C ILE A 279 -21.72 -3.50 23.93
N SER A 280 -22.45 -2.78 24.77
CA SER A 280 -23.91 -2.82 24.81
C SER A 280 -24.53 -2.34 23.48
N PRO A 281 -25.64 -2.95 23.04
CA PRO A 281 -26.26 -2.66 21.73
C PRO A 281 -26.68 -1.19 21.59
N GLU A 282 -27.01 -0.52 22.70
CA GLU A 282 -27.34 0.92 22.72
C GLU A 282 -26.14 1.80 22.37
N LEU A 283 -24.94 1.46 22.86
CA LEU A 283 -23.70 2.19 22.57
C LEU A 283 -23.23 1.93 21.15
N LEU A 284 -23.39 0.69 20.67
CA LEU A 284 -23.10 0.32 19.29
C LEU A 284 -23.99 1.10 18.31
N LYS A 285 -25.28 1.23 18.63
CA LYS A 285 -26.22 2.05 17.84
C LYS A 285 -25.80 3.52 17.81
N LYS A 286 -25.44 4.10 18.96
CA LYS A 286 -24.92 5.48 19.02
C LYS A 286 -23.64 5.67 18.19
N ALA A 287 -22.74 4.69 18.20
CA ALA A 287 -21.52 4.74 17.38
C ALA A 287 -21.83 4.71 15.87
N LEU A 288 -22.79 3.88 15.45
CA LEU A 288 -23.28 3.84 14.07
C LEU A 288 -23.95 5.16 13.66
N ASP A 289 -24.79 5.71 14.53
CA ASP A 289 -25.48 6.99 14.28
C ASP A 289 -24.46 8.14 14.10
N LEU A 290 -23.40 8.19 14.91
CA LEU A 290 -22.31 9.19 14.78
C LEU A 290 -21.44 9.03 13.53
N CYS A 291 -21.39 7.83 12.94
CA CYS A 291 -20.60 7.54 11.73
C CYS A 291 -21.47 7.52 10.46
N THR A 292 -22.75 7.83 10.58
CA THR A 292 -23.67 7.88 9.45
C THR A 292 -23.63 9.27 8.83
N SER A 293 -23.21 9.33 7.57
CA SER A 293 -23.15 10.58 6.82
C SER A 293 -24.55 11.11 6.48
N ARG A 294 -24.67 12.38 6.05
CA ARG A 294 -25.95 13.03 5.68
C ARG A 294 -26.75 12.28 4.60
N ASN A 295 -26.12 11.35 3.87
CA ASN A 295 -26.76 10.51 2.85
C ASN A 295 -27.23 9.14 3.37
N ASN A 296 -27.29 8.92 4.69
CA ASN A 296 -27.60 7.63 5.33
C ASN A 296 -26.66 6.48 4.93
N ILE A 297 -25.45 6.81 4.49
CA ILE A 297 -24.38 5.82 4.25
C ILE A 297 -23.46 5.86 5.46
N THR A 298 -23.36 4.72 6.16
CA THR A 298 -22.46 4.55 7.30
C THR A 298 -21.04 4.24 6.81
N ASP A 299 -20.06 5.04 7.22
CA ASP A 299 -18.65 4.74 6.94
C ASP A 299 -18.14 3.69 7.93
N MET A 300 -18.06 2.44 7.48
CA MET A 300 -17.60 1.32 8.29
C MET A 300 -16.13 1.46 8.72
N ASN A 301 -15.32 2.25 8.03
CA ASN A 301 -13.93 2.50 8.44
C ASN A 301 -13.87 3.43 9.65
N GLU A 302 -14.72 4.45 9.71
CA GLU A 302 -14.82 5.35 10.87
C GLU A 302 -15.41 4.64 12.08
N VAL A 303 -16.44 3.80 11.88
CA VAL A 303 -16.97 2.92 12.95
C VAL A 303 -15.85 2.03 13.50
N ARG A 304 -15.05 1.42 12.62
CA ARG A 304 -13.93 0.56 13.02
C ARG A 304 -12.86 1.33 13.82
N LYS A 305 -12.53 2.56 13.42
CA LYS A 305 -11.59 3.42 14.15
C LYS A 305 -12.07 3.76 15.56
N LEU A 306 -13.38 3.88 15.79
CA LEU A 306 -13.96 4.09 17.12
C LEU A 306 -14.03 2.80 17.96
N LEU A 307 -14.36 1.66 17.34
CA LEU A 307 -14.52 0.37 18.04
C LEU A 307 -13.19 -0.22 18.53
N LEU A 308 -12.14 -0.17 17.71
CA LEU A 308 -10.87 -0.85 18.02
C LEU A 308 -10.22 -0.35 19.32
N PRO A 309 -10.11 0.97 19.58
CA PRO A 309 -9.57 1.46 20.84
C PRO A 309 -10.48 1.17 22.03
N ALA A 310 -11.80 1.04 21.83
CA ALA A 310 -12.73 0.65 22.88
C ALA A 310 -12.56 -0.82 23.30
N LEU A 311 -12.16 -1.70 22.37
CA LEU A 311 -11.85 -3.11 22.61
C LEU A 311 -10.42 -3.36 23.15
N GLY A 312 -9.63 -2.30 23.33
CA GLY A 312 -8.25 -2.37 23.84
C GLY A 312 -7.17 -2.56 22.77
N HIS A 313 -7.50 -2.35 21.48
CA HIS A 313 -6.52 -2.33 20.41
C HIS A 313 -6.08 -0.89 20.12
N ASP A 314 -4.90 -0.51 20.62
CA ASP A 314 -4.27 0.77 20.24
C ASP A 314 -3.38 0.56 19.01
N HIS A 315 -3.57 1.38 17.97
CA HIS A 315 -2.80 1.34 16.71
C HIS A 315 -1.35 1.85 16.81
N ASN A 316 -0.82 2.07 18.02
CA ASN A 316 0.51 2.63 18.27
C ASN A 316 1.48 1.66 18.98
N LYS A 317 1.31 0.35 18.79
CA LYS A 317 2.28 -0.67 19.20
C LYS A 317 2.51 -1.68 18.09
#